data_AF-A0A5M8PU36-F1
#
_entry.id   AF-A0A5M8PU36-F1
#
_cell.length_a   1.000
_cell.length_b   1.000
_cell.length_c   1.000
_cell.angle_alpha   90.00
_cell.angle_beta   90.00
_cell.angle_gamma   90.00
#
_symmetry.space_group_name_H-M   'P 1'
#
loop_
_entity.id
_entity.type
_entity.pdbx_description
1 polymer ?
#
loop_
_entity_poly.entity_id
_entity_poly.type
_entity_poly.pdbx_seq_one_letter_code
_entity_poly.pdbx_strand_id
1 'polypeptide(L)'
;MAASIYPDFPPQLTEEQSDYLITTLKDWSIAHGLAVRPSPAFVSKNIDPSGVLAVTAPVTLFPSPFPRSCFEEAKAIQVAYNELYAAIARDEEWLGGIVEELLEVDDFIASLWDVHLAVKKEGYVQDLSLGLFRSDYMVHVDPSTPSARPQIKQVEFNTIASSFGGLSSQVSRLHKHLLATSAYPPTSPPIIKPDALPTNPSTSSLSLGLATAHKHYGPSKSTPPLPLCIIFIVQSPERNVFDQRHLEYSLQTTHSIPTFRLPFPATLTQTHIPPTNPSRPLIFTPPTPQAPPTKPQPSTSAPATPPPTTSPRTPGPRASTSNAAPP
;
A
#
# COMPACT_ATOMS: atom_id res chain seq x y z
N MET A 1 -13.69 33.23 -23.70
CA MET A 1 -13.12 32.19 -22.83
C MET A 1 -11.96 32.80 -22.07
N ALA A 2 -11.88 32.62 -20.75
CA ALA A 2 -10.71 33.07 -19.98
C ALA A 2 -9.44 32.38 -20.52
N ALA A 3 -8.32 33.09 -20.58
CA ALA A 3 -7.06 32.51 -20.99
C ALA A 3 -6.68 31.37 -20.03
N SER A 4 -6.33 30.20 -20.58
CA SER A 4 -5.88 29.06 -19.77
C SER A 4 -4.62 29.46 -18.99
N ILE A 5 -4.61 29.18 -17.68
CA ILE A 5 -3.39 29.32 -16.86
C ILE A 5 -2.38 28.19 -17.10
N TYR A 6 -2.80 27.15 -17.82
CA TYR A 6 -1.97 25.99 -18.13
C TYR A 6 -1.34 26.15 -19.51
N PRO A 7 -0.07 25.74 -19.67
CA PRO A 7 0.56 25.66 -20.98
C PRO A 7 -0.14 24.61 -21.85
N ASP A 8 0.11 24.67 -23.15
CA ASP A 8 -0.30 23.61 -24.07
C ASP A 8 0.43 22.31 -23.70
N PHE A 9 -0.30 21.37 -23.10
CA PHE A 9 0.24 20.18 -22.44
C PHE A 9 -0.86 19.11 -22.29
N PRO A 10 -0.55 17.80 -22.42
CA PRO A 10 0.76 17.20 -22.73
C PRO A 10 1.20 17.43 -24.18
N PRO A 11 2.50 17.26 -24.50
CA PRO A 11 2.95 17.33 -25.89
C PRO A 11 2.31 16.22 -26.75
N GLN A 12 2.14 16.51 -28.04
CA GLN A 12 1.81 15.50 -29.03
C GLN A 12 2.99 14.54 -29.22
N LEU A 13 2.70 13.25 -29.29
CA LEU A 13 3.69 12.19 -29.47
C LEU A 13 3.55 11.57 -30.85
N THR A 14 4.68 11.18 -31.43
CA THR A 14 4.66 10.19 -32.52
C THR A 14 4.29 8.81 -31.94
N GLU A 15 3.85 7.90 -32.81
CA GLU A 15 3.55 6.52 -32.41
C GLU A 15 4.76 5.85 -31.75
N GLU A 16 5.94 5.98 -32.36
CA GLU A 16 7.22 5.46 -31.83
C GLU A 16 7.55 6.01 -30.43
N GLN A 17 7.36 7.31 -30.21
CA GLN A 17 7.59 7.93 -28.89
C GLN A 17 6.59 7.44 -27.85
N SER A 18 5.32 7.30 -28.25
CA SER A 18 4.26 6.79 -27.39
C SER A 18 4.56 5.35 -26.96
N ASP A 19 4.91 4.46 -27.90
CA ASP A 19 5.20 3.06 -27.63
C ASP A 19 6.42 2.89 -26.72
N TYR A 20 7.48 3.65 -26.98
CA TYR A 20 8.67 3.65 -26.14
C TYR A 20 8.36 4.10 -24.70
N LEU A 21 7.62 5.20 -24.54
CA LEU A 21 7.23 5.72 -23.23
C LEU A 21 6.32 4.73 -22.48
N ILE A 22 5.31 4.18 -23.15
CA ILE A 22 4.37 3.21 -22.57
C ILE A 22 5.12 1.97 -22.09
N THR A 23 6.03 1.43 -22.91
CA THR A 23 6.81 0.23 -22.57
C THR A 23 7.71 0.49 -21.37
N THR A 24 8.49 1.58 -21.43
CA THR A 24 9.40 1.99 -20.35
C THR A 24 8.65 2.21 -19.04
N LEU A 25 7.49 2.89 -19.11
CA LEU A 25 6.64 3.14 -17.95
C LEU A 25 6.09 1.84 -17.34
N LYS A 26 5.61 0.91 -18.18
CA LYS A 26 5.01 -0.35 -17.72
C LYS A 26 6.05 -1.24 -17.05
N ASP A 27 7.21 -1.40 -17.68
CA ASP A 27 8.30 -2.22 -17.17
C ASP A 27 8.82 -1.66 -15.84
N TRP A 28 9.03 -0.35 -15.77
CA TRP A 28 9.41 0.31 -14.52
C TRP A 28 8.35 0.10 -13.44
N SER A 29 7.07 0.26 -13.78
CA SER A 29 5.96 0.16 -12.83
C SER A 29 5.88 -1.22 -12.18
N ILE A 30 5.96 -2.29 -12.96
CA ILE A 30 5.96 -3.66 -12.40
C ILE A 30 7.21 -3.92 -11.56
N ALA A 31 8.39 -3.50 -12.04
CA ALA A 31 9.65 -3.70 -11.32
C ALA A 31 9.71 -3.00 -9.95
N HIS A 32 8.92 -1.94 -9.76
CA HIS A 32 8.89 -1.13 -8.53
C HIS A 32 7.60 -1.28 -7.72
N GLY A 33 6.74 -2.24 -8.07
CA GLY A 33 5.49 -2.50 -7.34
C GLY A 33 4.47 -1.37 -7.45
N LEU A 34 4.49 -0.59 -8.55
CA LEU A 34 3.43 0.34 -8.94
C LEU A 34 2.34 -0.44 -9.69
N ALA A 35 1.63 -1.28 -8.93
CA ALA A 35 0.74 -2.30 -9.46
C ALA A 35 -0.58 -2.36 -8.66
N VAL A 36 -1.58 -3.01 -9.25
CA VAL A 36 -2.87 -3.35 -8.64
C VAL A 36 -3.28 -4.77 -9.03
N ARG A 37 -4.19 -5.40 -8.28
CA ARG A 37 -4.83 -6.63 -8.76
C ARG A 37 -5.77 -6.33 -9.93
N PRO A 38 -5.82 -7.21 -10.94
CA PRO A 38 -6.78 -7.07 -12.03
C PRO A 38 -8.22 -7.06 -11.51
N SER A 39 -9.13 -6.44 -12.26
CA SER A 39 -10.55 -6.48 -11.92
C SER A 39 -11.07 -7.92 -12.08
N PRO A 40 -11.88 -8.43 -11.15
CA PRO A 40 -12.57 -9.71 -11.30
C PRO A 40 -13.43 -9.80 -12.57
N ALA A 41 -13.86 -8.65 -13.11
CA ALA A 41 -14.59 -8.56 -14.38
C ALA A 41 -13.74 -8.94 -15.61
N PHE A 42 -12.41 -8.81 -15.52
CA PHE A 42 -11.48 -9.15 -16.60
C PHE A 42 -10.70 -10.44 -16.31
N VAL A 43 -10.40 -10.72 -15.04
CA VAL A 43 -9.66 -11.90 -14.61
C VAL A 43 -10.48 -12.62 -13.54
N SER A 44 -11.10 -13.72 -13.93
CA SER A 44 -11.92 -14.52 -13.01
C SER A 44 -11.04 -15.36 -12.06
N LYS A 45 -11.64 -15.83 -10.96
CA LYS A 45 -10.97 -16.72 -9.99
C LYS A 45 -10.50 -18.04 -10.61
N ASN A 46 -11.09 -18.48 -11.71
CA ASN A 46 -10.63 -19.69 -12.41
C ASN A 46 -9.30 -19.47 -13.15
N ILE A 47 -9.05 -18.22 -13.57
CA ILE A 47 -7.81 -17.82 -14.25
C ILE A 47 -6.71 -17.49 -13.22
N ASP A 48 -7.08 -16.85 -12.12
CA ASP A 48 -6.16 -16.53 -11.02
C ASP A 48 -6.63 -17.13 -9.68
N PRO A 49 -6.56 -18.47 -9.52
CA PRO A 49 -7.07 -19.14 -8.33
C PRO A 49 -6.29 -18.80 -7.05
N SER A 50 -5.00 -18.47 -7.19
CA SER A 50 -4.13 -18.08 -6.09
C SER A 50 -4.11 -16.57 -5.83
N GLY A 51 -4.78 -15.76 -6.67
CA GLY A 51 -4.83 -14.32 -6.53
C GLY A 51 -3.46 -13.65 -6.66
N VAL A 52 -2.55 -14.21 -7.47
CA VAL A 52 -1.16 -13.77 -7.61
C VAL A 52 -0.95 -12.80 -8.75
N LEU A 53 -1.89 -12.69 -9.69
CA LEU A 53 -1.74 -11.80 -10.84
C LEU A 53 -1.79 -10.33 -10.43
N ALA A 54 -1.01 -9.51 -11.13
CA ALA A 54 -0.95 -8.07 -10.95
C ALA A 54 -0.85 -7.40 -12.32
N VAL A 55 -1.39 -6.20 -12.41
CA VAL A 55 -1.28 -5.31 -13.57
C VAL A 55 -0.74 -3.96 -13.09
N THR A 56 -0.17 -3.17 -13.99
CA THR A 56 0.31 -1.82 -13.63
C THR A 56 -0.84 -0.97 -13.09
N ALA A 57 -0.56 -0.18 -12.07
CA ALA A 57 -1.52 0.83 -11.63
C ALA A 57 -1.79 1.81 -12.80
N PRO A 58 -3.02 2.29 -12.98
CA PRO A 58 -3.30 3.35 -13.94
C PRO A 58 -2.52 4.61 -13.55
N VAL A 59 -1.68 5.10 -14.47
CA VAL A 59 -0.85 6.29 -14.27
C VAL A 59 -0.86 7.14 -15.53
N THR A 60 -0.59 8.44 -15.38
CA THR A 60 -0.42 9.32 -16.51
C THR A 60 0.98 9.13 -17.12
N LEU A 61 1.12 9.29 -18.44
CA LEU A 61 2.43 9.28 -19.10
C LEU A 61 3.27 10.50 -18.65
N PHE A 62 2.59 11.62 -18.46
CA PHE A 62 3.18 12.90 -18.09
C PHE A 62 2.68 13.38 -16.72
N PRO A 63 3.51 14.07 -15.94
CA PRO A 63 3.09 14.72 -14.71
C PRO A 63 2.10 15.85 -15.01
N SER A 64 1.14 16.11 -14.12
CA SER A 64 0.18 17.21 -14.29
C SER A 64 0.81 18.56 -13.95
N PRO A 65 0.68 19.60 -14.81
CA PRO A 65 1.07 20.95 -14.46
C PRO A 65 0.23 21.47 -13.28
N PHE A 66 0.88 22.00 -12.25
CA PHE A 66 0.20 22.51 -11.06
C PHE A 66 0.84 23.82 -10.60
N PRO A 67 0.07 24.90 -10.32
CA PRO A 67 0.63 26.17 -9.89
C PRO A 67 1.41 26.04 -8.58
N ARG A 68 2.65 26.53 -8.56
CA ARG A 68 3.53 26.44 -7.37
C ARG A 68 2.92 27.08 -6.13
N SER A 69 2.25 28.23 -6.27
CA SER A 69 1.58 28.90 -5.15
C SER A 69 0.51 28.00 -4.51
N CYS A 70 -0.31 27.36 -5.34
CA CYS A 70 -1.34 26.43 -4.88
C CYS A 70 -0.73 25.19 -4.21
N PHE A 71 0.39 24.68 -4.71
CA PHE A 71 1.06 23.51 -4.14
C PHE A 71 1.59 23.79 -2.74
N GLU A 72 2.26 24.94 -2.56
CA GLU A 72 2.77 25.33 -1.26
C GLU A 72 1.64 25.70 -0.29
N GLU A 73 0.56 26.33 -0.76
CA GLU A 73 -0.62 26.61 0.05
C GLU A 73 -1.28 25.32 0.57
N ALA A 74 -1.49 24.33 -0.30
CA ALA A 74 -2.08 23.04 0.08
C ALA A 74 -1.22 22.28 1.10
N LYS A 75 0.11 22.38 0.98
CA LYS A 75 1.04 21.81 1.97
C LYS A 75 0.99 22.55 3.30
N ALA A 76 0.98 23.88 3.27
CA ALA A 76 1.01 24.71 4.47
C ALA A 76 -0.24 24.55 5.33
N ILE A 77 -1.42 24.41 4.70
CA ILE A 77 -2.70 24.32 5.41
C ILE A 77 -2.97 22.94 6.02
N GLN A 78 -2.25 21.88 5.61
CA GLN A 78 -2.54 20.50 6.03
C GLN A 78 -2.52 20.32 7.55
N VAL A 79 -1.59 20.98 8.26
CA VAL A 79 -1.50 20.88 9.74
C VAL A 79 -2.74 21.49 10.40
N ALA A 80 -3.19 22.65 9.93
CA ALA A 80 -4.39 23.30 10.46
C ALA A 80 -5.64 22.42 10.25
N TYR A 81 -5.78 21.77 9.09
CA TYR A 81 -6.86 20.82 8.88
C TYR A 81 -6.75 19.59 9.78
N ASN A 82 -5.55 19.05 10.00
CA ASN A 82 -5.37 17.92 10.91
C ASN A 82 -5.82 18.28 12.33
N GLU A 83 -5.47 19.47 12.83
CA GLU A 83 -5.88 19.97 14.14
C GLU A 83 -7.39 20.22 14.21
N LEU A 84 -7.96 20.84 13.17
CA LEU A 84 -9.40 21.10 13.08
C LEU A 84 -10.22 19.80 13.15
N TYR A 85 -9.90 18.82 12.32
CA TYR A 85 -10.64 17.55 12.29
C TYR A 85 -10.41 16.72 13.56
N ALA A 86 -9.22 16.80 14.17
CA ALA A 86 -8.98 16.20 15.48
C ALA A 86 -9.77 16.89 16.60
N ALA A 87 -9.98 18.22 16.52
CA ALA A 87 -10.81 18.95 17.47
C ALA A 87 -12.30 18.59 17.30
N ILE A 88 -12.79 18.58 16.06
CA ILE A 88 -14.16 18.16 15.72
C ILE A 88 -14.44 16.74 16.23
N ALA A 89 -13.54 15.79 15.98
CA ALA A 89 -13.73 14.41 16.42
C ALA A 89 -13.76 14.23 17.95
N ARG A 90 -13.24 15.20 18.72
CA ARG A 90 -13.28 15.20 20.20
C ARG A 90 -14.47 15.97 20.77
N ASP A 91 -15.11 16.82 19.97
CA ASP A 91 -16.30 17.55 20.37
C ASP A 91 -17.53 16.68 20.15
N GLU A 92 -17.73 15.74 21.07
CA GLU A 92 -18.78 14.73 20.96
C GLU A 92 -20.18 15.34 20.98
N GLU A 93 -20.40 16.41 21.75
CA GLU A 93 -21.70 17.09 21.83
C GLU A 93 -22.03 17.74 20.48
N TRP A 94 -21.08 18.46 19.90
CA TRP A 94 -21.27 19.09 18.59
C TRP A 94 -21.45 18.05 17.48
N LEU A 95 -20.58 17.04 17.43
CA LEU A 95 -20.65 16.00 16.41
C LEU A 95 -21.91 15.15 16.55
N GLY A 96 -22.29 14.82 17.79
CA GLY A 96 -23.50 14.06 18.11
C GLY A 96 -24.76 14.76 17.62
N GLY A 97 -24.89 16.07 17.84
CA GLY A 97 -26.02 16.85 17.34
C GLY A 97 -26.17 16.77 15.81
N ILE A 98 -25.07 16.76 15.06
CA ILE A 98 -25.08 16.61 13.59
C ILE A 98 -25.45 15.18 13.19
N VAL A 99 -24.88 14.18 13.85
CA VAL A 99 -25.12 12.77 13.52
C VAL A 99 -26.57 12.38 13.80
N GLU A 100 -27.15 12.88 14.90
CA GLU A 100 -28.54 12.64 15.28
C GLU A 100 -29.56 13.04 14.20
N GLU A 101 -29.30 14.12 13.46
CA GLU A 101 -30.13 14.55 12.33
C GLU A 101 -30.12 13.55 11.15
N LEU A 102 -29.11 12.67 11.08
CA LEU A 102 -28.92 11.71 9.98
C LEU A 102 -29.40 10.29 10.32
N LEU A 103 -29.65 9.99 11.60
CA LEU A 103 -29.93 8.62 12.06
C LEU A 103 -31.18 8.00 11.43
N GLU A 104 -32.19 8.82 11.12
CA GLU A 104 -33.46 8.33 10.54
C GLU A 104 -33.38 8.09 9.02
N VAL A 105 -32.32 8.55 8.36
CA VAL A 105 -32.19 8.54 6.89
C VAL A 105 -30.98 7.75 6.37
N ASP A 106 -30.02 7.42 7.24
CA ASP A 106 -28.81 6.67 6.89
C ASP A 106 -28.49 5.58 7.92
N ASP A 107 -28.94 4.35 7.62
CA ASP A 107 -28.71 3.15 8.46
C ASP A 107 -27.21 2.87 8.71
N PHE A 108 -26.33 3.25 7.78
CA PHE A 108 -24.90 3.02 7.91
C PHE A 108 -24.30 3.98 8.95
N ILE A 109 -24.64 5.27 8.86
CA ILE A 109 -24.24 6.26 9.88
C ILE A 109 -24.83 5.91 11.24
N ALA A 110 -26.09 5.48 11.29
CA ALA A 110 -26.72 5.03 12.53
C ALA A 110 -25.96 3.87 13.18
N SER A 111 -25.58 2.87 12.39
CA SER A 111 -24.78 1.73 12.87
C SER A 111 -23.40 2.16 13.42
N LEU A 112 -22.74 3.15 12.81
CA LEU A 112 -21.46 3.68 13.31
C LEU A 112 -21.64 4.44 14.63
N TRP A 113 -22.72 5.21 14.75
CA TRP A 113 -23.05 5.94 15.97
C TRP A 113 -23.39 5.00 17.12
N ASP A 114 -24.15 3.93 16.85
CA ASP A 114 -24.46 2.90 17.84
C ASP A 114 -23.20 2.24 18.42
N VAL A 115 -22.19 1.98 17.58
CA VAL A 115 -20.90 1.46 18.03
C VAL A 115 -20.21 2.48 18.97
N HIS A 116 -20.20 3.76 18.61
CA HIS A 116 -19.64 4.81 19.48
C HIS A 116 -20.35 4.87 20.84
N LEU A 117 -21.69 4.89 20.85
CA LEU A 117 -22.49 4.91 22.07
C LEU A 117 -22.28 3.66 22.93
N ALA A 118 -22.16 2.48 22.32
CA ALA A 118 -21.87 1.24 23.02
C ALA A 118 -20.51 1.29 23.72
N VAL A 119 -19.46 1.72 23.01
CA VAL A 119 -18.11 1.86 23.59
C VAL A 119 -18.09 2.94 24.68
N LYS A 120 -18.78 4.07 24.48
CA LYS A 120 -18.94 5.13 25.48
C LYS A 120 -19.57 4.61 26.77
N LYS A 121 -20.64 3.83 26.65
CA LYS A 121 -21.36 3.22 27.79
C LYS A 121 -20.45 2.29 28.59
N GLU A 122 -19.54 1.57 27.94
CA GLU A 122 -18.54 0.76 28.62
C GLU A 122 -17.35 1.58 29.17
N GLY A 123 -17.25 2.87 28.81
CA GLY A 123 -16.13 3.76 29.08
C GLY A 123 -15.00 3.58 28.06
N TYR A 124 -14.24 4.63 27.78
CA TYR A 124 -13.04 4.54 26.94
C TYR A 124 -11.82 4.09 27.76
N VAL A 125 -10.92 3.29 27.18
CA VAL A 125 -9.62 2.88 27.78
C VAL A 125 -8.41 3.16 26.88
N GLN A 126 -8.66 3.81 25.74
CA GLN A 126 -7.63 4.23 24.81
C GLN A 126 -7.82 5.72 24.54
N ASP A 127 -6.96 6.52 25.17
CA ASP A 127 -7.04 7.98 25.08
C ASP A 127 -6.21 8.54 23.91
N LEU A 128 -5.51 7.68 23.18
CA LEU A 128 -4.71 8.06 22.01
C LEU A 128 -5.42 7.73 20.71
N SER A 129 -5.36 8.66 19.76
CA SER A 129 -5.84 8.47 18.40
C SER A 129 -4.78 8.88 17.39
N LEU A 130 -4.67 8.12 16.30
CA LEU A 130 -3.81 8.45 15.17
C LEU A 130 -4.69 8.78 13.96
N GLY A 131 -4.50 9.98 13.40
CA GLY A 131 -5.11 10.38 12.13
C GLY A 131 -4.12 10.28 10.97
N LEU A 132 -4.49 9.57 9.91
CA LEU A 132 -3.77 9.54 8.63
C LEU A 132 -4.67 10.14 7.55
N PHE A 133 -4.66 11.47 7.47
CA PHE A 133 -5.64 12.23 6.70
C PHE A 133 -5.14 12.59 5.30
N ARG A 134 -6.09 12.80 4.37
CA ARG A 134 -5.82 13.36 3.05
C ARG A 134 -6.84 14.46 2.74
N SER A 135 -6.34 15.63 2.39
CA SER A 135 -7.18 16.73 1.90
C SER A 135 -7.04 16.86 0.39
N ASP A 136 -8.16 16.81 -0.31
CA ASP A 136 -8.20 16.82 -1.78
C ASP A 136 -8.64 18.21 -2.28
N TYR A 137 -7.92 18.73 -3.28
CA TYR A 137 -8.09 20.09 -3.78
C TYR A 137 -8.19 20.13 -5.30
N MET A 138 -8.99 21.08 -5.81
CA MET A 138 -8.98 21.49 -7.21
C MET A 138 -8.55 22.94 -7.32
N VAL A 139 -7.81 23.26 -8.39
CA VAL A 139 -7.40 24.64 -8.68
C VAL A 139 -8.55 25.35 -9.37
N HIS A 140 -8.95 26.49 -8.82
CA HIS A 140 -9.95 27.37 -9.38
C HIS A 140 -9.33 28.71 -9.77
N VAL A 141 -9.71 29.21 -10.93
CA VAL A 141 -9.41 30.57 -11.41
C VAL A 141 -10.74 31.24 -11.66
N ASP A 142 -11.02 32.32 -10.93
CA ASP A 142 -12.28 33.05 -11.08
C ASP A 142 -12.34 33.71 -12.47
N PRO A 143 -13.26 33.28 -13.36
CA PRO A 143 -13.36 33.84 -14.71
C PRO A 143 -13.93 35.26 -14.72
N SER A 144 -14.56 35.71 -13.63
CA SER A 144 -15.17 37.05 -13.52
C SER A 144 -14.17 38.13 -13.13
N THR A 145 -13.03 37.74 -12.54
CA THR A 145 -11.98 38.66 -12.10
C THR A 145 -10.84 38.71 -13.13
N PRO A 146 -10.60 39.86 -13.80
CA PRO A 146 -9.44 40.01 -14.66
C PRO A 146 -8.14 39.73 -13.90
N SER A 147 -7.28 38.88 -14.47
CA SER A 147 -6.01 38.46 -13.84
C SER A 147 -6.18 37.76 -12.48
N ALA A 148 -7.30 37.05 -12.27
CA ALA A 148 -7.49 36.19 -11.12
C ALA A 148 -6.30 35.23 -10.92
N ARG A 149 -5.80 35.17 -9.68
CA ARG A 149 -4.77 34.19 -9.32
C ARG A 149 -5.41 32.81 -9.10
N PRO A 150 -4.72 31.72 -9.46
CA PRO A 150 -5.18 30.38 -9.12
C PRO A 150 -5.25 30.21 -7.61
N GLN A 151 -6.33 29.59 -7.15
CA GLN A 151 -6.57 29.27 -5.74
C GLN A 151 -6.88 27.79 -5.61
N ILE A 152 -6.48 27.17 -4.49
CA ILE A 152 -7.00 25.84 -4.15
C ILE A 152 -8.39 25.97 -3.55
N LYS A 153 -9.28 25.06 -3.95
CA LYS A 153 -10.58 24.84 -3.29
C LYS A 153 -10.61 23.40 -2.81
N GLN A 154 -10.84 23.22 -1.52
CA GLN A 154 -10.99 21.88 -0.94
C GLN A 154 -12.27 21.26 -1.49
N VAL A 155 -12.17 20.01 -1.93
CA VAL A 155 -13.30 19.23 -2.44
C VAL A 155 -13.69 18.16 -1.44
N GLU A 156 -12.71 17.57 -0.75
CA GLU A 156 -12.94 16.50 0.21
C GLU A 156 -11.85 16.47 1.29
N PHE A 157 -12.21 16.01 2.48
CA PHE A 157 -11.27 15.66 3.53
C PHE A 157 -11.50 14.21 3.99
N ASN A 158 -10.55 13.35 3.69
CA ASN A 158 -10.60 11.92 3.94
C ASN A 158 -9.97 11.59 5.29
N THR A 159 -10.78 11.07 6.23
CA THR A 159 -10.35 10.68 7.59
C THR A 159 -10.14 9.18 7.76
N ILE A 160 -10.69 8.37 6.86
CA ILE A 160 -10.63 6.90 6.89
C ILE A 160 -10.12 6.36 5.55
N ALA A 161 -9.23 5.36 5.63
CA ALA A 161 -8.73 4.61 4.47
C ALA A 161 -8.25 5.48 3.29
N SER A 162 -7.61 6.61 3.59
CA SER A 162 -6.99 7.52 2.62
C SER A 162 -5.99 6.78 1.74
N SER A 163 -6.43 6.43 0.53
CA SER A 163 -5.65 5.62 -0.41
C SER A 163 -4.49 6.39 -1.04
N PHE A 164 -3.59 5.64 -1.66
CA PHE A 164 -2.44 6.08 -2.44
C PHE A 164 -1.29 6.66 -1.62
N GLY A 165 -1.26 6.38 -0.31
CA GLY A 165 -0.12 6.71 0.55
C GLY A 165 1.18 6.02 0.10
N GLY A 166 1.09 4.79 -0.41
CA GLY A 166 2.21 4.02 -0.94
C GLY A 166 2.49 4.31 -2.42
N LEU A 167 1.46 4.20 -3.26
CA LEU A 167 1.61 4.29 -4.72
C LEU A 167 1.97 5.70 -5.20
N SER A 168 1.50 6.76 -4.53
CA SER A 168 1.84 8.14 -4.92
C SER A 168 3.34 8.44 -4.82
N SER A 169 4.04 7.80 -3.87
CA SER A 169 5.50 7.87 -3.78
C SER A 169 6.16 7.22 -5.00
N GLN A 170 5.61 6.10 -5.49
CA GLN A 170 6.13 5.42 -6.68
C GLN A 170 5.86 6.21 -7.97
N VAL A 171 4.70 6.87 -8.10
CA VAL A 171 4.40 7.74 -9.25
C VAL A 171 5.38 8.91 -9.34
N SER A 172 5.71 9.56 -8.22
CA SER A 172 6.76 10.60 -8.18
C SER A 172 8.11 10.05 -8.65
N ARG A 173 8.50 8.85 -8.19
CA ARG A 173 9.75 8.19 -8.59
C ARG A 173 9.76 7.79 -10.07
N LEU A 174 8.64 7.31 -10.61
CA LEU A 174 8.47 6.97 -12.02
C LEU A 174 8.73 8.20 -12.90
N HIS A 175 8.06 9.32 -12.66
CA HIS A 175 8.24 10.52 -13.48
C HIS A 175 9.66 11.09 -13.38
N LYS A 176 10.29 11.00 -12.20
CA LYS A 176 11.72 11.35 -12.04
C LYS A 176 12.62 10.42 -12.84
N HIS A 177 12.32 9.13 -12.86
CA HIS A 177 13.09 8.17 -13.64
C HIS A 177 12.97 8.44 -15.14
N LEU A 178 11.75 8.62 -15.65
CA LEU A 178 11.50 8.94 -17.07
C LEU A 178 12.20 10.24 -17.51
N LEU A 179 12.27 11.24 -16.62
CA LEU A 179 13.05 12.45 -16.87
C LEU A 179 14.56 12.17 -16.87
N ALA A 180 15.06 11.42 -15.89
CA ALA A 180 16.49 11.15 -15.71
C ALA A 180 17.08 10.27 -16.82
N THR A 181 16.28 9.40 -17.44
CA THR A 181 16.68 8.56 -18.56
C THR A 181 16.43 9.22 -19.92
N SER A 182 16.02 10.49 -19.94
CA SER A 182 15.63 11.20 -21.17
C SER A 182 14.54 10.49 -21.96
N ALA A 183 13.64 9.79 -21.27
CA ALA A 183 12.55 9.07 -21.93
C ALA A 183 11.48 10.03 -22.47
N TYR A 184 11.33 11.20 -21.83
CA TYR A 184 10.49 12.26 -22.37
C TYR A 184 11.08 12.84 -23.66
N PRO A 185 10.27 13.00 -24.73
CA PRO A 185 10.76 13.54 -25.99
C PRO A 185 11.42 14.91 -25.83
N PRO A 186 12.45 15.22 -26.61
CA PRO A 186 13.10 16.54 -26.60
C PRO A 186 12.14 17.70 -26.94
N THR A 187 11.04 17.40 -27.64
CA THR A 187 9.97 18.35 -27.96
C THR A 187 9.03 18.64 -26.79
N SER A 188 9.19 17.93 -25.66
CA SER A 188 8.36 18.16 -24.48
C SER A 188 8.60 19.57 -23.94
N PRO A 189 7.54 20.27 -23.47
CA PRO A 189 7.71 21.60 -22.90
C PRO A 189 8.72 21.61 -21.74
N PRO A 190 9.50 22.69 -21.56
CA PRO A 190 10.55 22.80 -20.55
C PRO A 190 10.01 22.84 -19.09
N ILE A 191 8.72 22.56 -18.91
CA ILE A 191 8.05 22.49 -17.62
C ILE A 191 8.36 21.18 -16.87
N ILE A 192 8.76 20.12 -17.59
CA ILE A 192 9.20 18.85 -16.98
C ILE A 192 10.69 18.96 -16.69
N LYS A 193 11.02 19.35 -15.47
CA LYS A 193 12.41 19.56 -15.01
C LYS A 193 12.58 19.10 -13.57
N PRO A 194 13.82 18.82 -13.11
CA PRO A 194 14.05 18.18 -11.82
C PRO A 194 13.43 18.93 -10.62
N ASP A 195 13.44 20.26 -10.64
CA ASP A 195 12.87 21.14 -9.60
C ASP A 195 11.33 21.28 -9.67
N ALA A 196 10.71 20.81 -10.74
CA ALA A 196 9.26 20.74 -10.92
C ALA A 196 8.66 19.38 -10.51
N LEU A 197 9.50 18.37 -10.25
CA LEU A 197 9.08 17.04 -9.79
C LEU A 197 9.43 16.88 -8.30
N PRO A 198 8.53 17.23 -7.37
CA PRO A 198 8.81 17.11 -5.95
C PRO A 198 8.98 15.64 -5.55
N THR A 199 9.88 15.38 -4.61
CA THR A 199 9.92 14.07 -3.93
C THR A 199 8.65 13.94 -3.10
N ASN A 200 8.03 12.77 -3.16
CA ASN A 200 6.87 12.45 -2.34
C ASN A 200 7.28 11.49 -1.20
N PRO A 201 7.32 11.94 0.07
CA PRO A 201 7.69 11.12 1.21
C PRO A 201 6.48 10.44 1.87
N SER A 202 5.34 10.31 1.18
CA SER A 202 4.09 9.81 1.75
C SER A 202 4.26 8.46 2.45
N THR A 203 4.87 7.46 1.78
CA THR A 203 5.06 6.12 2.38
C THR A 203 5.84 6.17 3.69
N SER A 204 6.98 6.87 3.72
CA SER A 204 7.84 6.93 4.90
C SER A 204 7.25 7.79 6.02
N SER A 205 6.52 8.85 5.67
CA SER A 205 5.89 9.75 6.65
C SER A 205 4.69 9.07 7.31
N LEU A 206 3.87 8.35 6.53
CA LEU A 206 2.72 7.60 7.05
C LEU A 206 3.19 6.40 7.88
N SER A 207 4.23 5.67 7.44
CA SER A 207 4.80 4.58 8.24
C SER A 207 5.44 5.07 9.54
N LEU A 208 6.08 6.25 9.52
CA LEU A 208 6.57 6.91 10.74
C LEU A 208 5.43 7.28 11.69
N GLY A 209 4.30 7.79 11.19
CA GLY A 209 3.11 8.07 12.01
C GLY A 209 2.58 6.82 12.71
N LEU A 210 2.46 5.71 11.97
CA LEU A 210 2.08 4.40 12.50
C LEU A 210 3.08 3.87 13.54
N ALA A 211 4.38 3.98 13.26
CA ALA A 211 5.44 3.58 14.19
C ALA A 211 5.45 4.43 15.46
N THR A 212 5.17 5.72 15.34
CA THR A 212 5.05 6.66 16.46
C THR A 212 3.86 6.29 17.34
N ALA A 213 2.70 6.00 16.76
CA ALA A 213 1.54 5.52 17.52
C ALA A 213 1.82 4.18 18.22
N HIS A 214 2.48 3.23 17.55
CA HIS A 214 2.90 1.97 18.17
C HIS A 214 3.85 2.20 19.36
N LYS A 215 4.80 3.14 19.24
CA LYS A 215 5.67 3.53 20.36
C LYS A 215 4.87 4.13 21.52
N HIS A 216 3.90 5.00 21.22
CA HIS A 216 3.05 5.63 22.25
C HIS A 216 2.04 4.67 22.90
N TYR A 217 1.67 3.58 22.21
CA TYR A 217 0.86 2.52 22.82
C TYR A 217 1.54 1.91 24.06
N GLY A 218 2.88 1.94 24.11
CA GLY A 218 3.66 1.55 25.28
C GLY A 218 3.83 0.03 25.41
N PRO A 219 4.07 -0.49 26.64
CA PRO A 219 4.25 -1.92 26.86
C PRO A 219 2.95 -2.71 26.65
N SER A 220 3.08 -4.04 26.53
CA SER A 220 1.93 -4.95 26.42
C SER A 220 0.98 -4.78 27.60
N LYS A 221 -0.30 -4.56 27.30
CA LYS A 221 -1.39 -4.47 28.29
C LYS A 221 -2.00 -5.85 28.60
N SER A 222 -1.46 -6.93 28.01
CA SER A 222 -1.88 -8.31 28.26
C SER A 222 -1.15 -8.93 29.47
N THR A 223 -1.78 -9.91 30.12
CA THR A 223 -1.14 -10.75 31.14
C THR A 223 -1.36 -12.23 30.79
N PRO A 224 -0.30 -13.00 30.47
CA PRO A 224 1.10 -12.57 30.36
C PRO A 224 1.32 -11.58 29.20
N PRO A 225 2.43 -10.81 29.23
CA PRO A 225 2.78 -9.89 28.15
C PRO A 225 2.89 -10.62 26.81
N LEU A 226 2.20 -10.09 25.80
CA LEU A 226 2.30 -10.55 24.42
C LEU A 226 3.09 -9.56 23.56
N PRO A 227 3.76 -10.02 22.49
CA PRO A 227 4.35 -9.15 21.49
C PRO A 227 3.32 -8.19 20.90
N LEU A 228 3.73 -6.95 20.65
CA LEU A 228 2.90 -5.94 20.00
C LEU A 228 3.06 -6.01 18.48
N CYS A 229 2.00 -5.60 17.78
CA CYS A 229 1.97 -5.54 16.32
C CYS A 229 1.04 -4.44 15.84
N ILE A 230 1.15 -4.10 14.56
CA ILE A 230 0.16 -3.27 13.85
C ILE A 230 -0.68 -4.20 12.96
N ILE A 231 -2.00 -4.09 13.08
CA ILE A 231 -2.94 -4.86 12.28
C ILE A 231 -3.58 -3.93 11.24
N PHE A 232 -3.45 -4.30 9.97
CA PHE A 232 -4.17 -3.68 8.87
C PHE A 232 -5.49 -4.43 8.71
N ILE A 233 -6.61 -3.78 9.05
CA ILE A 233 -7.94 -4.30 8.77
C ILE A 233 -8.24 -4.04 7.29
N VAL A 234 -8.49 -5.10 6.52
CA VAL A 234 -8.50 -5.03 5.05
C VAL A 234 -9.76 -5.63 4.45
N GLN A 235 -10.12 -5.14 3.27
CA GLN A 235 -11.11 -5.80 2.42
C GLN A 235 -10.55 -7.13 1.88
N SER A 236 -11.44 -8.06 1.56
CA SER A 236 -11.07 -9.34 0.94
C SER A 236 -12.16 -9.74 -0.04
N PRO A 237 -11.94 -9.62 -1.37
CA PRO A 237 -10.67 -9.27 -2.02
C PRO A 237 -10.28 -7.79 -1.92
N GLU A 238 -8.98 -7.49 -2.06
CA GLU A 238 -8.41 -6.12 -2.07
C GLU A 238 -7.61 -5.91 -3.36
N ARG A 239 -8.07 -4.98 -4.20
CA ARG A 239 -7.40 -4.70 -5.48
C ARG A 239 -6.20 -3.77 -5.31
N ASN A 240 -6.30 -2.81 -4.41
CA ASN A 240 -5.27 -1.82 -4.16
C ASN A 240 -4.25 -2.29 -3.10
N VAL A 241 -4.01 -3.61 -3.04
CA VAL A 241 -3.18 -4.22 -2.00
C VAL A 241 -1.76 -3.67 -1.97
N PHE A 242 -1.19 -3.36 -3.14
CA PHE A 242 0.20 -2.91 -3.22
C PHE A 242 0.42 -1.54 -2.59
N ASP A 243 -0.60 -0.67 -2.59
CA ASP A 243 -0.56 0.60 -1.86
C ASP A 243 -0.33 0.40 -0.36
N GLN A 244 -1.08 -0.53 0.22
CA GLN A 244 -0.96 -0.91 1.62
C GLN A 244 0.36 -1.66 1.88
N ARG A 245 0.80 -2.53 0.97
CA ARG A 245 2.07 -3.27 1.10
C ARG A 245 3.28 -2.37 1.17
N HIS A 246 3.32 -1.26 0.43
CA HIS A 246 4.41 -0.28 0.55
C HIS A 246 4.53 0.27 1.98
N LEU A 247 3.40 0.52 2.66
CA LEU A 247 3.39 0.93 4.07
C LEU A 247 3.81 -0.21 5.00
N GLU A 248 3.25 -1.41 4.81
CA GLU A 248 3.60 -2.60 5.61
C GLU A 248 5.10 -2.92 5.54
N TYR A 249 5.68 -2.94 4.34
CA TYR A 249 7.10 -3.20 4.16
C TYR A 249 7.96 -2.09 4.78
N SER A 250 7.54 -0.83 4.72
CA SER A 250 8.23 0.25 5.42
C SER A 250 8.20 0.04 6.94
N LEU A 251 7.06 -0.35 7.53
CA LEU A 251 6.95 -0.69 8.95
C LEU A 251 7.87 -1.85 9.36
N GLN A 252 7.88 -2.91 8.57
CA GLN A 252 8.66 -4.12 8.87
C GLN A 252 10.17 -3.87 8.71
N THR A 253 10.59 -3.24 7.61
CA THR A 253 12.01 -3.11 7.27
C THR A 253 12.68 -1.91 7.93
N THR A 254 11.98 -0.78 8.05
CA THR A 254 12.54 0.46 8.58
C THR A 254 12.32 0.59 10.09
N HIS A 255 11.16 0.15 10.57
CA HIS A 255 10.77 0.32 11.98
C HIS A 255 10.80 -0.99 12.79
N SER A 256 11.04 -2.14 12.13
CA SER A 256 11.06 -3.48 12.76
C SER A 256 9.77 -3.82 13.53
N ILE A 257 8.62 -3.32 13.05
CA ILE A 257 7.31 -3.55 13.67
C ILE A 257 6.60 -4.72 12.98
N PRO A 258 6.24 -5.78 13.74
CA PRO A 258 5.41 -6.86 13.21
C PRO A 258 4.09 -6.30 12.69
N THR A 259 3.77 -6.61 11.43
CA THR A 259 2.58 -6.09 10.75
C THR A 259 1.81 -7.23 10.13
N PHE A 260 0.50 -7.28 10.38
CA PHE A 260 -0.39 -8.33 9.90
C PHE A 260 -1.60 -7.76 9.18
N ARG A 261 -2.13 -8.51 8.22
CA ARG A 261 -3.37 -8.18 7.52
C ARG A 261 -4.50 -9.05 8.07
N LEU A 262 -5.56 -8.40 8.52
CA LEU A 262 -6.76 -9.03 9.06
C LEU A 262 -7.94 -8.70 8.13
N PRO A 263 -8.43 -9.68 7.35
CA PRO A 263 -9.66 -9.49 6.58
C PRO A 263 -10.81 -9.10 7.50
N PHE A 264 -11.55 -8.05 7.15
CA PHE A 264 -12.64 -7.53 7.98
C PHE A 264 -13.63 -8.61 8.46
N PRO A 265 -14.08 -9.59 7.62
CA PRO A 265 -14.96 -10.66 8.08
C PRO A 265 -14.36 -11.62 9.13
N ALA A 266 -13.03 -11.66 9.26
CA ALA A 266 -12.32 -12.49 10.23
C ALA A 266 -12.00 -11.75 11.54
N THR A 267 -12.39 -10.49 11.67
CA THR A 267 -12.04 -9.66 12.83
C THR A 267 -12.50 -10.31 14.14
N LEU A 268 -13.77 -10.71 14.23
CA LEU A 268 -14.33 -11.29 15.45
C LEU A 268 -13.87 -12.73 15.73
N THR A 269 -13.30 -13.43 14.74
CA THR A 269 -12.81 -14.81 14.91
C THR A 269 -11.33 -14.86 15.23
N GLN A 270 -10.56 -13.84 14.84
CA GLN A 270 -9.11 -13.76 15.06
C GLN A 270 -8.72 -12.73 16.13
N THR A 271 -9.68 -11.97 16.64
CA THR A 271 -9.45 -11.03 17.74
C THR A 271 -10.44 -11.21 18.87
N HIS A 272 -10.01 -10.91 20.09
CA HIS A 272 -10.90 -10.85 21.25
C HIS A 272 -10.35 -9.88 22.29
N ILE A 273 -11.22 -9.43 23.19
CA ILE A 273 -10.86 -8.64 24.37
C ILE A 273 -10.99 -9.56 25.60
N PRO A 274 -9.95 -9.72 26.43
CA PRO A 274 -10.05 -10.53 27.65
C PRO A 274 -11.04 -9.90 28.63
N PRO A 275 -12.05 -10.64 29.12
CA PRO A 275 -13.16 -10.06 29.90
C PRO A 275 -12.74 -9.53 31.27
N THR A 276 -11.63 -10.02 31.83
CA THR A 276 -11.15 -9.67 33.16
C THR A 276 -10.05 -8.61 33.16
N ASN A 277 -9.61 -8.13 31.98
CA ASN A 277 -8.53 -7.16 31.88
C ASN A 277 -9.09 -5.74 31.77
N PRO A 278 -8.91 -4.86 32.78
CA PRO A 278 -9.46 -3.51 32.76
C PRO A 278 -8.86 -2.61 31.67
N SER A 279 -7.66 -2.95 31.16
CA SER A 279 -7.04 -2.24 30.04
C SER A 279 -7.62 -2.63 28.67
N ARG A 280 -8.49 -3.65 28.62
CA ARG A 280 -9.14 -4.23 27.42
C ARG A 280 -8.23 -4.26 26.17
N PRO A 281 -7.05 -4.91 26.24
CA PRO A 281 -6.22 -5.07 25.06
C PRO A 281 -6.96 -5.89 23.99
N LEU A 282 -6.86 -5.47 22.73
CA LEU A 282 -7.28 -6.31 21.61
C LEU A 282 -6.21 -7.38 21.38
N ILE A 283 -6.54 -8.64 21.67
CA ILE A 283 -5.66 -9.78 21.45
C ILE A 283 -5.92 -10.33 20.05
N PHE A 284 -4.89 -10.38 19.23
CA PHE A 284 -4.95 -10.95 17.88
C PHE A 284 -4.21 -12.28 17.82
N THR A 285 -4.85 -13.28 17.24
CA THR A 285 -4.24 -14.58 16.95
C THR A 285 -4.05 -14.70 15.44
N PRO A 286 -2.82 -14.59 14.94
CA PRO A 286 -2.57 -14.77 13.51
C PRO A 286 -2.91 -16.20 13.10
N PRO A 287 -3.37 -16.41 11.85
CA PRO A 287 -3.55 -17.76 11.34
C PRO A 287 -2.22 -18.51 11.41
N THR A 288 -2.19 -19.61 12.18
CA THR A 288 -0.99 -20.43 12.35
C THR A 288 -0.51 -20.90 10.98
N PRO A 289 0.81 -20.82 10.66
CA PRO A 289 1.34 -21.58 9.55
C PRO A 289 0.98 -23.05 9.82
N GLN A 290 0.21 -23.68 8.93
CA GLN A 290 0.05 -25.13 9.00
C GLN A 290 1.47 -25.70 8.98
N ALA A 291 1.82 -26.49 10.01
CA ALA A 291 3.06 -27.24 9.99
C ALA A 291 3.12 -27.99 8.65
N PRO A 292 4.29 -28.02 7.96
CA PRO A 292 4.40 -28.78 6.73
C PRO A 292 3.90 -30.20 6.99
N PRO A 293 3.16 -30.84 6.06
CA PRO A 293 2.74 -32.22 6.23
C PRO A 293 3.97 -33.03 6.61
N THR A 294 3.89 -33.71 7.76
CA THR A 294 4.94 -34.62 8.24
C THR A 294 5.42 -35.45 7.05
N LYS A 295 6.71 -35.34 6.72
CA LYS A 295 7.34 -36.16 5.67
C LYS A 295 6.83 -37.59 5.84
N PRO A 296 6.31 -38.25 4.80
CA PRO A 296 5.98 -39.66 4.91
C PRO A 296 7.23 -40.40 5.37
N GLN A 297 7.11 -41.16 6.46
CA GLN A 297 8.18 -42.05 6.91
C GLN A 297 8.58 -42.94 5.73
N PRO A 298 9.88 -43.14 5.47
CA PRO A 298 10.30 -44.08 4.44
C PRO A 298 9.78 -45.47 4.82
N SER A 299 8.86 -45.99 4.01
CA SER A 299 8.46 -47.38 4.06
C SER A 299 9.70 -48.24 3.82
N THR A 300 10.11 -49.01 4.82
CA THR A 300 11.16 -50.01 4.70
C THR A 300 10.64 -51.16 3.85
N SER A 301 10.76 -51.05 2.52
CA SER A 301 10.69 -52.20 1.63
C SER A 301 12.11 -52.60 1.26
N ALA A 302 12.56 -53.74 1.78
CA ALA A 302 13.84 -54.35 1.45
C ALA A 302 13.93 -54.64 -0.07
N PRO A 303 15.08 -54.42 -0.71
CA PRO A 303 15.24 -54.75 -2.12
C PRO A 303 15.32 -56.28 -2.31
N ALA A 304 14.51 -56.80 -3.22
CA ALA A 304 14.53 -58.19 -3.64
C ALA A 304 15.82 -58.51 -4.44
N THR A 305 16.48 -59.58 -4.06
CA THR A 305 17.71 -60.11 -4.67
C THR A 305 17.45 -60.65 -6.09
N PRO A 306 18.23 -60.26 -7.12
CA PRO A 306 18.16 -60.91 -8.43
C PRO A 306 18.96 -62.24 -8.46
N PRO A 307 18.54 -63.24 -9.26
CA PRO A 307 19.20 -64.55 -9.33
C PRO A 307 20.49 -64.54 -10.18
N PRO A 308 21.38 -65.54 -10.02
CA PRO A 308 22.74 -65.47 -10.52
C PRO A 308 22.83 -65.87 -12.00
N THR A 309 23.66 -65.14 -12.77
CA THR A 309 24.09 -65.54 -14.11
C THR A 309 25.60 -65.80 -14.13
N THR A 310 25.93 -66.93 -14.73
CA THR A 310 27.24 -67.60 -14.79
C THR A 310 28.24 -66.91 -15.71
N SER A 311 29.51 -66.87 -15.28
CA SER A 311 30.66 -66.39 -16.07
C SER A 311 31.11 -67.40 -17.14
N PRO A 312 31.89 -66.94 -18.14
CA PRO A 312 33.15 -67.65 -18.38
C PRO A 312 34.37 -66.75 -18.66
N ARG A 313 35.49 -67.18 -18.06
CA ARG A 313 36.93 -67.13 -18.42
C ARG A 313 37.49 -66.08 -19.42
N THR A 314 38.50 -65.37 -18.91
CA THR A 314 39.67 -64.71 -19.55
C THR A 314 40.55 -65.67 -20.40
N PRO A 315 41.36 -65.18 -21.38
CA PRO A 315 42.72 -64.67 -21.07
C PRO A 315 43.32 -63.58 -21.99
N GLY A 316 44.16 -62.71 -21.40
CA GLY A 316 45.51 -62.40 -21.90
C GLY A 316 45.72 -61.18 -22.83
N PRO A 317 46.96 -60.65 -22.93
CA PRO A 317 47.25 -59.21 -22.87
C PRO A 317 48.05 -58.63 -24.07
N ARG A 318 48.16 -57.28 -24.16
CA ARG A 318 49.29 -56.48 -24.72
C ARG A 318 48.90 -54.98 -24.69
N ALA A 319 49.50 -54.09 -23.89
CA ALA A 319 50.86 -53.53 -23.85
C ALA A 319 51.06 -52.25 -24.71
N SER A 320 51.79 -51.28 -24.11
CA SER A 320 52.46 -50.08 -24.66
C SER A 320 51.74 -48.73 -24.39
N THR A 321 52.16 -47.95 -23.37
CA THR A 321 53.20 -46.86 -23.33
C THR A 321 52.81 -45.62 -24.15
N SER A 322 53.05 -44.35 -23.77
CA SER A 322 53.65 -43.67 -22.62
C SER A 322 53.48 -42.14 -22.84
N ASN A 323 53.46 -41.37 -21.74
CA ASN A 323 54.01 -40.02 -21.55
C ASN A 323 53.81 -38.90 -22.61
N ALA A 324 53.24 -37.77 -22.19
CA ALA A 324 53.98 -36.60 -21.66
C ALA A 324 53.11 -35.32 -21.66
N ALA A 325 53.20 -34.54 -20.58
CA ALA A 325 52.76 -33.14 -20.46
C ALA A 325 53.98 -32.20 -20.66
N PRO A 326 53.96 -30.87 -20.42
CA PRO A 326 52.95 -29.79 -20.55
C PRO A 326 53.56 -28.69 -21.52
N PRO A 327 53.35 -27.34 -21.46
CA PRO A 327 52.64 -26.41 -20.55
C PRO A 327 51.21 -26.07 -20.97
#